data_AF-A0A3D2EWK9-F1
#
_entry.id   AF-A0A3D2EWK9-F1
#
_cell.length_a   1.000
_cell.length_b   1.000
_cell.length_c   1.000
_cell.angle_alpha   90.00
_cell.angle_beta   90.00
_cell.angle_gamma   90.00
#
_symmetry.space_group_name_H-M   'P 1'
#
loop_
_entity.id
_entity.type
_entity.pdbx_description
1 polymer ?
#
loop_
_entity_poly.entity_id
_entity_poly.type
_entity_poly.pdbx_seq_one_letter_code
_entity_poly.pdbx_strand_id
1 'polypeptide(L)'
;FPIDDARRSGFLYPKISLSNDNGLYLATPYYLNLAANYDAVLTPHWREDRGLYVSAHGRHLSQAGLQEIKTIASVDDKLNQQQRWYIDYQYSNQINDRLSADIKLARASDIALFDDYDYLSTQADDHKVSSQMVFMYQFDQPWLKAGTIGVKQHQQLTESAPSYNLLPYINLHANGRTKGDYVWQYHLNYSHFERDSDGTYLTAMQKINGKRTHFTPSISYQWQSDYAYVTPKLTAPLSIYELTNTPTGVAKHQTRGLYQLELDSGLYFDRITQSGGQQTLEPRLYWAYAPYRDQSNLPVFDTSEISKPLYQPNRFSGSDRIADTNRVTVGLTSRVLGVSGEQEAKFSLAQIHYFGDRQVKLTEEVRTFAETSSPIYGQMDYQINRQLSTNISIDWDSAKGSPEEVSANMQYQAASNKVITASYTETATSRQNQLSIIWPMAPQWTLFGQYKGDLINQSKLDQITGVEYANCCWKARLINRDWIQDTERQHGIFLELELKGLGDSDTRLFGTGNARIEEFMSNITGYNERFN
;
A
#
# COMPACT_ATOMS: atom_id res chain seq x y z
N PHE A 1 15.94 7.77 -38.70
CA PHE A 1 16.72 7.06 -37.67
C PHE A 1 17.61 8.08 -36.97
N PRO A 2 17.52 8.26 -35.65
CA PRO A 2 18.55 8.99 -34.92
C PRO A 2 19.86 8.21 -35.07
N ILE A 3 20.91 8.89 -35.53
CA ILE A 3 22.26 8.32 -35.75
C ILE A 3 23.20 8.81 -34.61
N ASP A 4 22.63 9.43 -33.57
CA ASP A 4 23.32 9.90 -32.36
C ASP A 4 22.50 9.64 -31.10
N ASP A 5 23.17 9.60 -29.94
CA ASP A 5 22.56 9.42 -28.61
C ASP A 5 21.80 10.66 -28.11
N ALA A 6 21.67 11.69 -28.97
CA ALA A 6 20.93 12.89 -28.63
C ALA A 6 19.43 12.58 -28.63
N ARG A 7 18.75 12.90 -27.53
CA ARG A 7 17.28 12.80 -27.43
C ARG A 7 16.65 13.62 -28.56
N ARG A 8 15.65 13.07 -29.26
CA ARG A 8 14.94 13.77 -30.34
C ARG A 8 13.44 13.72 -30.09
N SER A 9 12.74 14.78 -30.50
CA SER A 9 11.27 14.81 -30.50
C SER A 9 10.71 13.99 -31.66
N GLY A 10 9.54 13.37 -31.47
CA GLY A 10 8.89 12.61 -32.52
C GLY A 10 7.68 11.81 -32.03
N PHE A 11 6.93 11.28 -32.99
CA PHE A 11 5.85 10.34 -32.72
C PHE A 11 6.41 9.07 -32.09
N LEU A 12 5.82 8.68 -30.97
CA LEU A 12 5.92 7.35 -30.40
C LEU A 12 4.86 6.46 -31.06
N TYR A 13 4.90 5.17 -30.75
CA TYR A 13 4.01 4.20 -31.40
C TYR A 13 2.56 4.42 -31.00
N PRO A 14 1.64 4.40 -31.98
CA PRO A 14 0.24 4.45 -31.65
C PRO A 14 -0.18 3.17 -30.94
N LYS A 15 -1.10 3.29 -29.98
CA LYS A 15 -1.76 2.15 -29.34
C LYS A 15 -3.17 2.02 -29.92
N ILE A 16 -3.59 0.80 -30.25
CA ILE A 16 -4.92 0.50 -30.80
C ILE A 16 -5.53 -0.63 -29.98
N SER A 17 -6.74 -0.44 -29.49
CA SER A 17 -7.50 -1.50 -28.83
C SER A 17 -8.95 -1.50 -29.27
N LEU A 18 -9.57 -2.67 -29.19
CA LEU A 18 -10.99 -2.86 -29.47
C LEU A 18 -11.61 -3.67 -28.32
N SER A 19 -12.61 -3.12 -27.67
CA SER A 19 -13.33 -3.79 -26.59
C SER A 19 -14.83 -3.49 -26.64
N ASN A 20 -15.62 -4.32 -25.95
CA ASN A 20 -17.08 -4.17 -25.96
C ASN A 20 -17.58 -2.97 -25.13
N ASP A 21 -16.81 -2.53 -24.13
CA ASP A 21 -17.12 -1.38 -23.27
C ASP A 21 -16.73 -0.04 -23.92
N ASN A 22 -15.54 0.04 -24.51
CA ASN A 22 -14.93 1.29 -24.97
C ASN A 22 -14.88 1.43 -26.51
N GLY A 23 -15.37 0.44 -27.26
CA GLY A 23 -15.31 0.41 -28.73
C GLY A 23 -13.88 0.47 -29.27
N LEU A 24 -13.70 1.08 -30.43
CA LEU A 24 -12.37 1.34 -30.99
C LEU A 24 -11.67 2.49 -30.24
N TYR A 25 -10.44 2.24 -29.82
CA TYR A 25 -9.56 3.21 -29.17
C TYR A 25 -8.26 3.39 -29.93
N LEU A 26 -7.81 4.65 -30.05
CA LEU A 26 -6.55 5.04 -30.67
C LEU A 26 -5.82 6.08 -29.80
N ALA A 27 -4.56 5.84 -29.48
CA ALA A 27 -3.68 6.83 -28.84
C ALA A 27 -2.45 7.09 -29.68
N THR A 28 -2.05 8.35 -29.85
CA THR A 28 -0.91 8.74 -30.72
C THR A 28 0.12 9.59 -29.96
N PRO A 29 0.94 8.99 -29.08
CA PRO A 29 1.87 9.73 -28.25
C PRO A 29 2.94 10.46 -29.06
N TYR A 30 3.29 11.68 -28.66
CA TYR A 30 4.35 12.49 -29.25
C TYR A 30 5.32 12.95 -28.17
N TYR A 31 6.57 12.51 -28.26
CA TYR A 31 7.63 12.89 -27.36
C TYR A 31 8.27 14.22 -27.79
N LEU A 32 8.47 15.11 -26.83
CA LEU A 32 9.07 16.43 -26.97
C LEU A 32 10.36 16.44 -26.14
N ASN A 33 11.51 16.35 -26.81
CA ASN A 33 12.78 16.71 -26.21
C ASN A 33 12.96 18.23 -26.30
N LEU A 34 12.69 18.95 -25.20
CA LEU A 34 12.71 20.40 -25.19
C LEU A 34 14.09 20.96 -24.81
N ALA A 35 14.72 20.38 -23.77
CA ALA A 35 16.15 20.57 -23.48
C ALA A 35 16.73 19.36 -22.72
N ALA A 36 18.03 19.39 -22.45
CA ALA A 36 18.74 18.30 -21.76
C ALA A 36 18.12 17.92 -20.40
N ASN A 37 17.45 18.86 -19.73
CA ASN A 37 16.91 18.68 -18.40
C ASN A 37 15.38 18.81 -18.31
N TYR A 38 14.67 18.96 -19.43
CA TYR A 38 13.20 18.86 -19.43
C TYR A 38 12.65 18.30 -20.75
N ASP A 39 11.67 17.42 -20.60
CA ASP A 39 10.99 16.75 -21.69
C ASP A 39 9.47 16.66 -21.40
N ALA A 40 8.71 16.33 -22.43
CA ALA A 40 7.28 16.10 -22.29
C ALA A 40 6.79 15.02 -23.26
N VAL A 41 5.73 14.32 -22.90
CA VAL A 41 4.94 13.47 -23.80
C VAL A 41 3.54 14.03 -23.88
N LEU A 42 3.08 14.33 -25.09
CA LEU A 42 1.71 14.73 -25.37
C LEU A 42 1.01 13.59 -26.11
N THR A 43 -0.12 13.12 -25.60
CA THR A 43 -0.84 11.98 -26.17
C THR A 43 -2.29 12.36 -26.43
N PRO A 44 -2.65 12.64 -27.69
CA PRO A 44 -4.03 12.60 -28.14
C PRO A 44 -4.57 11.16 -28.05
N HIS A 45 -5.77 11.04 -27.51
CA HIS A 45 -6.51 9.81 -27.33
C HIS A 45 -7.88 9.98 -27.95
N TRP A 46 -8.26 9.07 -28.84
CA TRP A 46 -9.59 9.05 -29.43
C TRP A 46 -10.28 7.74 -29.06
N ARG A 47 -11.51 7.86 -28.57
CA ARG A 47 -12.42 6.74 -28.32
C ARG A 47 -13.67 6.87 -29.19
N GLU A 48 -14.14 5.75 -29.71
CA GLU A 48 -15.35 5.70 -30.52
C GLU A 48 -16.59 6.18 -29.74
N ASP A 49 -16.74 5.71 -28.51
CA ASP A 49 -17.88 5.99 -27.62
C ASP A 49 -17.82 7.40 -26.98
N ARG A 50 -16.62 7.91 -26.66
CA ARG A 50 -16.45 9.17 -25.91
C ARG A 50 -15.82 10.33 -26.67
N GLY A 51 -15.03 10.12 -27.71
CA GLY A 51 -14.38 11.21 -28.46
C GLY A 51 -12.91 11.44 -28.09
N LEU A 52 -12.43 12.66 -28.28
CA LEU A 52 -11.02 13.07 -28.16
C LEU A 52 -10.72 13.67 -26.78
N TYR A 53 -9.67 13.15 -26.16
CA TYR A 53 -9.04 13.74 -24.99
C TYR A 53 -7.53 13.74 -25.15
N VAL A 54 -6.84 14.57 -24.39
CA VAL A 54 -5.39 14.72 -24.46
C VAL A 54 -4.81 14.53 -23.08
N SER A 55 -3.79 13.67 -22.97
CA SER A 55 -2.95 13.60 -21.80
C SER A 55 -1.58 14.22 -22.07
N ALA A 56 -0.98 14.81 -21.04
CA ALA A 56 0.39 15.30 -21.09
C ALA A 56 1.16 14.89 -19.83
N HIS A 57 2.41 14.49 -20.01
CA HIS A 57 3.36 14.19 -18.93
C HIS A 57 4.63 15.00 -19.19
N GLY A 58 4.85 16.04 -18.40
CA GLY A 58 6.05 16.87 -18.42
C GLY A 58 6.98 16.48 -17.29
N ARG A 59 8.29 16.45 -17.55
CA ARG A 59 9.32 16.19 -16.56
C ARG A 59 10.39 17.25 -16.62
N HIS A 60 10.81 17.75 -15.47
CA HIS A 60 11.87 18.73 -15.34
C HIS A 60 12.84 18.29 -14.24
N LEU A 61 14.09 18.05 -14.61
CA LEU A 61 15.18 17.84 -13.69
C LEU A 61 15.91 19.17 -13.46
N SER A 62 16.01 19.57 -12.21
CA SER A 62 16.72 20.79 -11.80
C SER A 62 17.66 20.49 -10.63
N GLN A 63 18.42 21.49 -10.19
CA GLN A 63 19.17 21.39 -8.92
C GLN A 63 18.22 21.21 -7.72
N ALA A 64 16.97 21.68 -7.85
CA ALA A 64 15.92 21.43 -6.87
C ALA A 64 15.28 20.04 -7.03
N GLY A 65 15.85 19.13 -7.82
CA GLY A 65 15.34 17.77 -7.99
C GLY A 65 14.39 17.60 -9.18
N LEU A 66 13.76 16.43 -9.23
CA LEU A 66 12.82 16.04 -10.28
C LEU A 66 11.43 16.60 -9.97
N GLN A 67 10.83 17.22 -10.97
CA GLN A 67 9.44 17.66 -10.96
C GLN A 67 8.70 17.00 -12.12
N GLU A 68 7.47 16.58 -11.88
CA GLU A 68 6.62 15.97 -12.87
C GLU A 68 5.25 16.63 -12.84
N ILE A 69 4.70 16.92 -14.03
CA ILE A 69 3.32 17.34 -14.20
C ILE A 69 2.64 16.31 -15.08
N LYS A 70 1.57 15.71 -14.59
CA LYS A 70 0.69 14.84 -15.38
C LYS A 70 -0.67 15.48 -15.46
N THR A 71 -1.25 15.48 -16.64
CA THR A 71 -2.59 16.00 -16.85
C THR A 71 -3.31 15.23 -17.94
N ILE A 72 -4.63 15.21 -17.82
CA ILE A 72 -5.55 14.76 -18.85
C ILE A 72 -6.68 15.78 -18.94
N ALA A 73 -7.12 16.09 -20.16
CA ALA A 73 -8.22 17.00 -20.42
C ALA A 73 -9.03 16.51 -21.62
N SER A 74 -10.36 16.50 -21.48
CA SER A 74 -11.27 16.20 -22.59
C SER A 74 -11.33 17.37 -23.57
N VAL A 75 -11.23 17.08 -24.87
CA VAL A 75 -11.53 18.04 -25.92
C VAL A 75 -13.02 17.97 -26.25
N ASP A 76 -13.54 16.76 -26.42
CA ASP A 76 -14.95 16.41 -26.46
C ASP A 76 -15.21 15.13 -25.64
N ASP A 77 -16.39 15.07 -25.00
CA ASP A 77 -16.93 13.86 -24.39
C ASP A 77 -18.36 13.67 -24.93
N LYS A 78 -18.59 12.66 -25.78
CA LYS A 78 -19.91 12.38 -26.36
C LYS A 78 -20.92 11.90 -25.33
N LEU A 79 -20.45 11.40 -24.19
CA LEU A 79 -21.28 10.88 -23.10
C LEU A 79 -21.43 11.90 -21.96
N ASN A 80 -20.64 12.98 -21.96
CA ASN A 80 -20.70 14.03 -20.93
C ASN A 80 -20.62 15.44 -21.54
N GLN A 81 -21.54 16.33 -21.16
CA GLN A 81 -21.56 17.70 -21.66
C GLN A 81 -20.53 18.64 -21.00
N GLN A 82 -19.85 18.20 -19.94
CA GLN A 82 -18.87 19.00 -19.21
C GLN A 82 -17.43 18.67 -19.64
N GLN A 83 -16.57 19.69 -19.65
CA GLN A 83 -15.13 19.50 -19.85
C GLN A 83 -14.52 18.87 -18.59
N ARG A 84 -13.94 17.69 -18.75
CA ARG A 84 -13.32 16.92 -17.69
C ARG A 84 -11.81 17.07 -17.73
N TRP A 85 -11.19 17.17 -16.58
CA TRP A 85 -9.76 17.35 -16.47
C TRP A 85 -9.21 16.81 -15.16
N TYR A 86 -7.93 16.47 -15.18
CA TYR A 86 -7.15 16.13 -14.01
C TYR A 86 -5.75 16.71 -14.15
N ILE A 87 -5.20 17.20 -13.04
CA ILE A 87 -3.83 17.67 -12.93
C ILE A 87 -3.19 17.05 -11.68
N ASP A 88 -1.95 16.63 -11.85
CA ASP A 88 -1.08 16.06 -10.83
C ASP A 88 0.29 16.71 -10.97
N TYR A 89 0.73 17.38 -9.92
CA TYR A 89 2.08 17.90 -9.81
C TYR A 89 2.81 17.14 -8.70
N GLN A 90 3.94 16.54 -9.06
CA GLN A 90 4.80 15.82 -8.14
C GLN A 90 6.19 16.45 -8.10
N TYR A 91 6.70 16.61 -6.90
CA TYR A 91 8.03 17.10 -6.63
C TYR A 91 8.61 16.34 -5.44
N SER A 92 9.80 15.77 -5.62
CA SER A 92 10.51 15.10 -4.54
C SER A 92 11.98 15.44 -4.64
N ASN A 93 12.54 16.00 -3.56
CA ASN A 93 13.96 16.32 -3.53
C ASN A 93 14.53 16.38 -2.11
N GLN A 94 15.83 16.06 -2.03
CA GLN A 94 16.69 16.42 -0.92
C GLN A 94 17.20 17.85 -1.17
N ILE A 95 16.59 18.85 -0.53
CA ILE A 95 16.93 20.27 -0.72
C ILE A 95 18.37 20.55 -0.25
N ASN A 96 18.80 19.89 0.83
CA ASN A 96 20.18 19.84 1.32
C ASN A 96 20.36 18.60 2.21
N ASP A 97 21.54 18.38 2.78
CA ASP A 97 21.87 17.20 3.61
C ASP A 97 20.90 16.89 4.77
N ARG A 98 20.04 17.83 5.16
CA ARG A 98 19.11 17.69 6.30
C ARG A 98 17.65 17.88 5.96
N LEU A 99 17.34 18.66 4.92
CA LEU A 99 15.98 19.02 4.54
C LEU A 99 15.58 18.28 3.27
N SER A 100 14.51 17.51 3.34
CA SER A 100 13.84 16.95 2.17
C SER A 100 12.41 17.47 2.06
N ALA A 101 11.88 17.43 0.83
CA ALA A 101 10.51 17.83 0.52
C ALA A 101 9.88 16.81 -0.44
N ASP A 102 8.64 16.43 -0.14
CA ASP A 102 7.76 15.60 -0.96
C ASP A 102 6.44 16.36 -1.12
N ILE A 103 6.15 16.79 -2.35
CA ILE A 103 4.99 17.61 -2.70
C ILE A 103 4.23 16.89 -3.80
N LYS A 104 2.95 16.62 -3.55
CA LYS A 104 2.00 15.98 -4.46
C LYS A 104 0.73 16.81 -4.47
N LEU A 105 0.46 17.53 -5.55
CA LEU A 105 -0.70 18.39 -5.67
C LEU A 105 -1.59 17.86 -6.79
N ALA A 106 -2.79 17.41 -6.44
CA ALA A 106 -3.71 16.84 -7.41
C ALA A 106 -5.11 17.46 -7.30
N ARG A 107 -5.75 17.64 -8.46
CA ARG A 107 -7.15 18.08 -8.58
C ARG A 107 -7.79 17.44 -9.81
N ALA A 108 -9.06 17.09 -9.69
CA ALA A 108 -9.88 16.59 -10.79
C ALA A 108 -11.18 17.39 -10.91
N SER A 109 -11.79 17.37 -12.10
CA SER A 109 -13.16 17.82 -12.34
C SER A 109 -14.19 16.95 -11.62
N ASP A 110 -14.03 15.63 -11.72
CA ASP A 110 -14.93 14.61 -11.21
C ASP A 110 -14.16 13.30 -11.01
N ILE A 111 -14.70 12.40 -10.18
CA ILE A 111 -14.02 11.13 -9.88
C ILE A 111 -14.17 10.10 -11.00
N ALA A 112 -15.30 10.12 -11.72
CA ALA A 112 -15.57 9.16 -12.78
C ALA A 112 -14.59 9.26 -13.95
N LEU A 113 -13.88 10.39 -14.11
CA LEU A 113 -12.82 10.56 -15.10
C LEU A 113 -11.78 9.43 -15.08
N PHE A 114 -11.41 8.90 -13.91
CA PHE A 114 -10.36 7.89 -13.80
C PHE A 114 -10.79 6.56 -14.44
N ASP A 115 -12.04 6.16 -14.23
CA ASP A 115 -12.62 4.96 -14.84
C ASP A 115 -13.00 5.20 -16.31
N ASP A 116 -13.65 6.34 -16.59
CA ASP A 116 -14.18 6.68 -17.91
C ASP A 116 -13.07 6.82 -18.99
N TYR A 117 -11.89 7.31 -18.61
CA TYR A 117 -10.74 7.46 -19.51
C TYR A 117 -9.63 6.43 -19.28
N ASP A 118 -9.85 5.45 -18.41
CA ASP A 118 -8.86 4.45 -17.99
C ASP A 118 -7.52 5.08 -17.59
N TYR A 119 -7.62 6.11 -16.76
CA TYR A 119 -6.49 6.91 -16.31
C TYR A 119 -6.19 6.56 -14.85
N LEU A 120 -4.98 6.04 -14.60
CA LEU A 120 -4.56 5.74 -13.23
C LEU A 120 -3.93 6.96 -12.55
N SER A 121 -4.27 7.13 -11.29
CA SER A 121 -3.61 8.09 -10.40
C SER A 121 -3.32 7.46 -9.05
N THR A 122 -2.12 7.71 -8.53
CA THR A 122 -1.75 7.35 -7.15
C THR A 122 -2.27 8.35 -6.11
N GLN A 123 -2.86 9.46 -6.57
CA GLN A 123 -3.43 10.51 -5.72
C GLN A 123 -4.96 10.44 -5.63
N ALA A 124 -5.60 9.52 -6.33
CA ALA A 124 -7.04 9.34 -6.36
C ALA A 124 -7.44 7.97 -5.81
N ASP A 125 -8.63 7.90 -5.22
CA ASP A 125 -9.39 6.68 -4.95
C ASP A 125 -10.82 6.84 -5.49
N ASP A 126 -11.69 5.86 -5.30
CA ASP A 126 -13.07 5.84 -5.82
C ASP A 126 -13.97 7.01 -5.34
N HIS A 127 -13.47 7.84 -4.42
CA HIS A 127 -14.27 8.88 -3.77
C HIS A 127 -13.64 10.28 -3.78
N LYS A 128 -12.30 10.37 -3.83
CA LYS A 128 -11.59 11.64 -3.61
C LYS A 128 -10.24 11.71 -4.33
N VAL A 129 -9.76 12.95 -4.48
CA VAL A 129 -8.38 13.26 -4.89
C VAL A 129 -7.63 13.91 -3.73
N SER A 130 -6.41 13.48 -3.46
CA SER A 130 -5.60 13.95 -2.34
C SER A 130 -4.44 14.84 -2.80
N SER A 131 -4.20 15.92 -2.08
CA SER A 131 -2.98 16.73 -2.19
C SER A 131 -2.24 16.71 -0.86
N GLN A 132 -0.92 16.65 -0.93
CA GLN A 132 -0.05 16.64 0.23
C GLN A 132 1.24 17.42 -0.03
N MET A 133 1.71 18.12 0.99
CA MET A 133 3.06 18.68 1.02
C MET A 133 3.69 18.25 2.33
N VAL A 134 4.90 17.71 2.27
CA VAL A 134 5.65 17.22 3.42
C VAL A 134 7.06 17.75 3.35
N PHE A 135 7.53 18.32 4.45
CA PHE A 135 8.90 18.73 4.64
C PHE A 135 9.48 17.97 5.82
N MET A 136 10.63 17.32 5.62
CA MET A 136 11.28 16.53 6.65
C MET A 136 12.65 17.13 6.93
N TYR A 137 12.96 17.35 8.21
CA TYR A 137 14.22 17.92 8.64
C TYR A 137 14.93 17.00 9.64
N GLN A 138 16.19 16.71 9.38
CA GLN A 138 17.08 16.00 10.30
C GLN A 138 17.85 16.99 11.18
N PHE A 139 17.75 16.81 12.49
CA PHE A 139 18.40 17.63 13.49
C PHE A 139 19.65 16.91 14.04
N ASP A 140 20.71 17.65 14.33
CA ASP A 140 21.93 17.09 14.96
C ASP A 140 21.81 16.88 16.48
N GLN A 141 20.66 17.21 17.06
CA GLN A 141 20.51 17.24 18.51
C GLN A 141 20.22 15.83 19.05
N PRO A 142 20.87 15.38 20.14
CA PRO A 142 20.56 14.07 20.73
C PRO A 142 19.11 13.95 21.20
N TRP A 143 18.51 15.06 21.62
CA TRP A 143 17.17 15.15 22.18
C TRP A 143 16.07 15.44 21.14
N LEU A 144 16.44 15.68 19.87
CA LEU A 144 15.51 15.88 18.75
C LEU A 144 16.22 15.43 17.48
N LYS A 145 15.80 14.32 16.88
CA LYS A 145 16.49 13.65 15.76
C LYS A 145 15.90 14.01 14.41
N ALA A 146 14.58 14.00 14.28
CA ALA A 146 13.93 14.48 13.08
C ALA A 146 12.58 15.12 13.37
N GLY A 147 12.19 16.01 12.46
CA GLY A 147 10.89 16.65 12.44
C GLY A 147 10.27 16.57 11.06
N THR A 148 8.95 16.50 11.03
CA THR A 148 8.15 16.56 9.82
C THR A 148 7.08 17.61 10.02
N ILE A 149 6.90 18.48 9.04
CA ILE A 149 5.72 19.34 8.92
C ILE A 149 5.05 19.01 7.60
N GLY A 150 3.74 18.87 7.61
CA GLY A 150 3.01 18.64 6.39
C GLY A 150 1.60 19.19 6.42
N VAL A 151 1.03 19.30 5.23
CA VAL A 151 -0.37 19.59 4.99
C VAL A 151 -0.95 18.49 4.11
N LYS A 152 -2.13 18.00 4.45
CA LYS A 152 -2.85 17.01 3.64
C LYS A 152 -4.28 17.47 3.46
N GLN A 153 -4.71 17.56 2.20
CA GLN A 153 -6.05 18.00 1.83
C GLN A 153 -6.69 16.99 0.88
N HIS A 154 -7.97 16.75 1.06
CA HIS A 154 -8.78 15.89 0.21
C HIS A 154 -9.83 16.74 -0.53
N GLN A 155 -9.89 16.60 -1.84
CA GLN A 155 -11.00 17.04 -2.68
C GLN A 155 -12.00 15.88 -2.72
N GLN A 156 -13.07 15.97 -1.95
CA GLN A 156 -14.17 15.02 -1.98
C GLN A 156 -14.98 15.24 -3.27
N LEU A 157 -15.16 14.18 -4.07
CA LEU A 157 -15.81 14.25 -5.39
C LEU A 157 -17.07 13.38 -5.50
N THR A 158 -17.44 12.71 -4.41
CA THR A 158 -18.65 11.89 -4.28
C THR A 158 -19.49 12.33 -3.08
N GLU A 159 -20.76 11.97 -3.09
CA GLU A 159 -21.70 12.16 -1.97
C GLU A 159 -21.45 11.17 -0.83
N SER A 160 -20.26 11.23 -0.23
CA SER A 160 -19.88 10.42 0.93
C SER A 160 -19.31 11.29 2.05
N ALA A 161 -19.18 10.70 3.24
CA ALA A 161 -18.64 11.39 4.41
C ALA A 161 -17.22 11.93 4.09
N PRO A 162 -16.99 13.26 4.16
CA PRO A 162 -15.70 13.82 3.79
C PRO A 162 -14.61 13.36 4.76
N SER A 163 -13.45 13.06 4.18
CA SER A 163 -12.23 12.74 4.93
C SER A 163 -11.68 13.98 5.64
N TYR A 164 -11.02 13.81 6.79
CA TYR A 164 -10.33 14.91 7.46
C TYR A 164 -9.11 15.38 6.67
N ASN A 165 -8.99 16.69 6.52
CA ASN A 165 -7.77 17.38 6.15
C ASN A 165 -6.89 17.56 7.39
N LEU A 166 -5.56 17.52 7.19
CA LEU A 166 -4.56 17.78 8.22
C LEU A 166 -3.82 19.07 7.90
N LEU A 167 -4.18 20.19 8.54
CA LEU A 167 -3.77 21.54 8.13
C LEU A 167 -3.28 22.41 9.32
N PRO A 168 -2.03 22.27 9.79
CA PRO A 168 -1.02 21.30 9.40
C PRO A 168 -1.01 20.07 10.34
N TYR A 169 -0.15 19.10 10.02
CA TYR A 169 0.37 18.15 10.98
C TYR A 169 1.88 18.30 11.16
N ILE A 170 2.35 18.03 12.38
CA ILE A 170 3.74 18.11 12.80
C ILE A 170 4.07 16.82 13.55
N ASN A 171 5.18 16.18 13.21
CA ASN A 171 5.73 15.05 13.93
C ASN A 171 7.16 15.36 14.34
N LEU A 172 7.49 15.19 15.62
CA LEU A 172 8.84 15.28 16.15
C LEU A 172 9.19 13.96 16.83
N HIS A 173 10.41 13.47 16.61
CA HIS A 173 10.87 12.27 17.29
C HIS A 173 12.31 12.39 17.73
N ALA A 174 12.62 11.69 18.81
CA ALA A 174 13.98 11.42 19.21
C ALA A 174 14.08 10.08 19.93
N ASN A 175 15.27 9.52 19.89
CA ASN A 175 15.63 8.32 20.61
C ASN A 175 17.11 8.37 20.99
N GLY A 176 17.45 7.59 22.00
CA GLY A 176 18.81 7.46 22.46
C GLY A 176 19.00 6.32 23.43
N ARG A 177 20.26 6.07 23.78
CA ARG A 177 20.66 5.10 24.80
C ARG A 177 21.22 5.85 26.01
N THR A 178 20.95 5.37 27.22
CA THR A 178 21.65 5.87 28.42
C THR A 178 22.80 4.93 28.79
N LYS A 179 23.45 5.16 29.94
CA LYS A 179 24.36 4.16 30.54
C LYS A 179 23.53 2.99 31.09
N GLY A 180 24.03 1.75 30.91
CA GLY A 180 23.23 0.53 31.02
C GLY A 180 22.30 0.39 29.82
N ASP A 181 21.89 -0.82 29.44
CA ASP A 181 21.16 -1.14 28.19
C ASP A 181 19.74 -0.55 28.06
N TYR A 182 19.50 0.61 28.66
CA TYR A 182 18.30 1.40 28.55
C TYR A 182 18.27 2.19 27.24
N VAL A 183 17.14 2.10 26.57
CA VAL A 183 16.79 2.87 25.39
C VAL A 183 15.60 3.75 25.74
N TRP A 184 15.70 5.04 25.46
CA TRP A 184 14.59 5.97 25.56
C TRP A 184 14.21 6.44 24.17
N GLN A 185 12.92 6.73 23.98
CA GLN A 185 12.42 7.35 22.76
C GLN A 185 11.16 8.14 23.07
N TYR A 186 10.87 9.14 22.26
CA TYR A 186 9.57 9.81 22.28
C TYR A 186 9.11 10.15 20.87
N HIS A 187 7.79 10.24 20.72
CA HIS A 187 7.13 10.81 19.56
C HIS A 187 6.18 11.91 20.01
N LEU A 188 6.21 13.06 19.35
CA LEU A 188 5.26 14.16 19.54
C LEU A 188 4.56 14.43 18.20
N ASN A 189 3.25 14.23 18.17
CA ASN A 189 2.39 14.59 17.05
C ASN A 189 1.54 15.80 17.44
N TYR A 190 1.49 16.81 16.59
CA TYR A 190 0.46 17.84 16.60
C TYR A 190 -0.29 17.78 15.28
N SER A 191 -1.61 17.72 15.30
CA SER A 191 -2.42 17.68 14.09
C SER A 191 -3.65 18.56 14.23
N HIS A 192 -3.94 19.38 13.22
CA HIS A 192 -5.20 20.12 13.10
C HIS A 192 -6.09 19.45 12.07
N PHE A 193 -7.21 18.89 12.53
CA PHE A 193 -8.17 18.13 11.75
C PHE A 193 -9.36 19.00 11.36
N GLU A 194 -9.61 19.10 10.06
CA GLU A 194 -10.76 19.81 9.51
C GLU A 194 -11.45 19.00 8.43
N ARG A 195 -12.78 18.95 8.48
CA ARG A 195 -13.61 18.54 7.35
C ARG A 195 -14.86 19.38 7.27
N ASP A 196 -15.52 19.31 6.13
CA ASP A 196 -16.88 19.83 6.00
C ASP A 196 -17.82 19.02 6.90
N SER A 197 -18.44 19.71 7.85
CA SER A 197 -19.32 19.15 8.88
C SER A 197 -20.80 19.47 8.65
N ASP A 198 -21.10 20.25 7.60
CA ASP A 198 -22.41 20.88 7.42
C ASP A 198 -23.40 19.94 6.69
N GLY A 199 -22.90 18.90 6.03
CA GLY A 199 -23.71 17.86 5.39
C GLY A 199 -24.49 16.95 6.36
N THR A 200 -25.47 16.22 5.81
CA THR A 200 -26.29 15.24 6.52
C THR A 200 -25.60 13.87 6.72
N TYR A 201 -24.44 13.66 6.11
CA TYR A 201 -23.70 12.39 6.13
C TYR A 201 -23.00 12.08 7.47
N LEU A 202 -22.83 13.10 8.31
CA LEU A 202 -22.09 12.99 9.57
C LEU A 202 -23.04 13.13 10.74
N THR A 203 -22.88 12.29 11.76
CA THR A 203 -23.70 12.31 12.97
C THR A 203 -22.83 12.53 14.21
N ALA A 204 -23.34 13.32 15.16
CA ALA A 204 -22.77 13.52 16.49
C ALA A 204 -21.23 13.69 16.49
N MET A 205 -20.50 12.69 17.01
CA MET A 205 -19.03 12.68 17.14
C MET A 205 -18.30 12.81 15.81
N GLN A 206 -18.94 12.44 14.70
CA GLN A 206 -18.37 12.59 13.37
C GLN A 206 -18.34 14.07 12.93
N LYS A 207 -19.14 14.98 13.49
CA LYS A 207 -19.09 16.40 13.08
C LYS A 207 -17.93 17.18 13.70
N ILE A 208 -17.20 16.57 14.63
CA ILE A 208 -16.16 17.24 15.42
C ILE A 208 -14.96 17.55 14.53
N ASN A 209 -14.52 18.80 14.55
CA ASN A 209 -13.20 19.20 14.06
C ASN A 209 -12.31 19.53 15.27
N GLY A 210 -11.00 19.71 15.07
CA GLY A 210 -10.16 20.19 16.16
C GLY A 210 -8.69 19.85 16.05
N LYS A 211 -7.96 20.20 17.11
CA LYS A 211 -6.52 19.97 17.24
C LYS A 211 -6.24 18.85 18.22
N ARG A 212 -5.22 18.05 17.92
CA ARG A 212 -4.69 17.02 18.82
C ARG A 212 -3.19 17.21 18.98
N THR A 213 -2.73 17.33 20.21
CA THR A 213 -1.31 17.15 20.58
C THR A 213 -1.16 15.82 21.28
N HIS A 214 -0.32 14.93 20.77
CA HIS A 214 -0.11 13.59 21.28
C HIS A 214 1.38 13.32 21.53
N PHE A 215 1.76 13.11 22.79
CA PHE A 215 3.12 12.85 23.23
C PHE A 215 3.25 11.44 23.79
N THR A 216 4.18 10.65 23.24
CA THR A 216 4.38 9.24 23.59
C THR A 216 5.83 8.98 23.97
N PRO A 217 6.25 9.34 25.20
CA PRO A 217 7.53 8.95 25.75
C PRO A 217 7.52 7.46 26.11
N SER A 218 8.67 6.81 25.92
CA SER A 218 8.90 5.45 26.40
C SER A 218 10.35 5.22 26.80
N ILE A 219 10.52 4.27 27.71
CA ILE A 219 11.82 3.76 28.14
C ILE A 219 11.75 2.24 28.17
N SER A 220 12.80 1.58 27.70
CA SER A 220 12.94 0.12 27.71
C SER A 220 14.33 -0.27 28.18
N TYR A 221 14.45 -1.43 28.82
CA TYR A 221 15.74 -2.03 29.16
C TYR A 221 15.95 -3.25 28.26
N GLN A 222 17.05 -3.31 27.51
CA GLN A 222 17.32 -4.36 26.52
C GLN A 222 18.34 -5.36 27.07
N TRP A 223 17.88 -6.35 27.83
CA TRP A 223 18.75 -7.45 28.23
C TRP A 223 18.81 -8.50 27.13
N GLN A 224 20.02 -8.86 26.71
CA GLN A 224 20.25 -9.87 25.69
C GLN A 224 21.47 -10.72 26.03
N SER A 225 21.38 -12.01 25.71
CA SER A 225 22.45 -13.00 25.71
C SER A 225 22.44 -13.77 24.38
N ASP A 226 23.35 -14.70 24.20
CA ASP A 226 23.44 -15.49 22.96
C ASP A 226 22.22 -16.40 22.73
N TYR A 227 21.49 -16.76 23.78
CA TYR A 227 20.39 -17.73 23.73
C TYR A 227 19.05 -17.18 24.23
N ALA A 228 19.00 -15.94 24.73
CA ALA A 228 17.79 -15.37 25.31
C ALA A 228 17.81 -13.84 25.27
N TYR A 229 16.62 -13.24 25.24
CA TYR A 229 16.44 -11.80 25.43
C TYR A 229 15.21 -11.51 26.30
N VAL A 230 15.23 -10.37 27.00
CA VAL A 230 14.12 -9.84 27.79
C VAL A 230 14.14 -8.31 27.71
N THR A 231 13.04 -7.74 27.24
CA THR A 231 12.88 -6.29 27.04
C THR A 231 11.61 -5.79 27.75
N PRO A 232 11.69 -5.42 29.04
CA PRO A 232 10.65 -4.64 29.67
C PRO A 232 10.62 -3.21 29.09
N LYS A 233 9.42 -2.69 28.86
CA LYS A 233 9.20 -1.33 28.32
C LYS A 233 8.00 -0.66 28.99
N LEU A 234 8.17 0.61 29.32
CA LEU A 234 7.12 1.50 29.81
C LEU A 234 6.90 2.59 28.78
N THR A 235 5.65 2.78 28.36
CA THR A 235 5.22 3.85 27.46
C THR A 235 4.11 4.66 28.16
N ALA A 236 4.15 5.99 28.10
CA ALA A 236 3.18 6.86 28.77
C ALA A 236 2.50 7.84 27.79
N PRO A 237 1.55 7.37 26.96
CA PRO A 237 0.89 8.21 25.97
C PRO A 237 -0.01 9.28 26.61
N LEU A 238 0.20 10.53 26.19
CA LEU A 238 -0.47 11.74 26.66
C LEU A 238 -1.09 12.47 25.47
N SER A 239 -2.37 12.84 25.56
CA SER A 239 -3.10 13.48 24.46
C SER A 239 -3.88 14.67 24.99
N ILE A 240 -3.83 15.79 24.27
CA ILE A 240 -4.58 17.01 24.55
C ILE A 240 -5.39 17.34 23.30
N TYR A 241 -6.68 17.58 23.48
CA TYR A 241 -7.63 17.88 22.41
C TYR A 241 -8.23 19.27 22.60
N GLU A 242 -8.31 20.02 21.51
CA GLU A 242 -9.09 21.26 21.39
C GLU A 242 -10.09 21.09 20.26
N LEU A 243 -11.35 20.86 20.61
CA LEU A 243 -12.41 20.40 19.71
C LEU A 243 -13.42 21.51 19.41
N THR A 244 -13.92 21.51 18.19
CA THR A 244 -15.00 22.35 17.69
C THR A 244 -16.14 21.48 17.15
N ASN A 245 -17.33 22.04 17.00
CA ASN A 245 -18.54 21.30 16.58
C ASN A 245 -18.84 20.09 17.48
N THR A 246 -18.56 20.21 18.77
CA THR A 246 -18.83 19.16 19.75
C THR A 246 -20.33 19.02 20.04
N PRO A 247 -20.88 17.79 20.04
CA PRO A 247 -22.25 17.54 20.49
C PRO A 247 -22.48 17.98 21.94
N THR A 248 -23.74 18.15 22.32
CA THR A 248 -24.11 18.42 23.71
C THR A 248 -23.57 17.33 24.64
N GLY A 249 -22.91 17.73 25.74
CA GLY A 249 -22.29 16.81 26.70
C GLY A 249 -20.83 16.47 26.41
N VAL A 250 -20.31 16.79 25.21
CA VAL A 250 -18.90 16.58 24.85
C VAL A 250 -18.10 17.85 25.09
N ALA A 251 -17.11 17.79 25.98
CA ALA A 251 -16.25 18.92 26.29
C ALA A 251 -15.33 19.29 25.12
N LYS A 252 -15.15 20.59 24.88
CA LYS A 252 -14.24 21.13 23.86
C LYS A 252 -12.77 20.89 24.18
N HIS A 253 -12.40 20.94 25.46
CA HIS A 253 -11.04 20.66 25.91
C HIS A 253 -11.03 19.33 26.65
N GLN A 254 -10.22 18.38 26.17
CA GLN A 254 -10.10 17.06 26.78
C GLN A 254 -8.65 16.63 26.87
N THR A 255 -8.32 15.89 27.92
CA THR A 255 -6.99 15.30 28.10
C THR A 255 -7.11 13.82 28.35
N ARG A 256 -6.20 13.04 27.75
CA ARG A 256 -6.09 11.60 27.97
C ARG A 256 -4.65 11.26 28.28
N GLY A 257 -4.42 10.70 29.47
CA GLY A 257 -3.15 10.11 29.87
C GLY A 257 -3.36 8.67 30.31
N LEU A 258 -2.49 7.79 29.82
CA LEU A 258 -2.47 6.36 30.11
C LEU A 258 -1.01 5.91 30.24
N TYR A 259 -0.81 4.69 30.73
CA TYR A 259 0.47 4.00 30.67
C TYR A 259 0.29 2.63 30.02
N GLN A 260 1.33 2.15 29.37
CA GLN A 260 1.40 0.84 28.76
C GLN A 260 2.67 0.17 29.25
N LEU A 261 2.52 -1.06 29.74
CA LEU A 261 3.62 -1.92 30.15
C LEU A 261 3.74 -3.03 29.11
N GLU A 262 4.96 -3.32 28.70
CA GLU A 262 5.27 -4.40 27.78
C GLU A 262 6.43 -5.21 28.35
N LEU A 263 6.38 -6.53 28.18
CA LEU A 263 7.49 -7.44 28.44
C LEU A 263 7.63 -8.37 27.24
N ASP A 264 8.66 -8.13 26.43
CA ASP A 264 8.99 -8.97 25.28
C ASP A 264 10.16 -9.88 25.64
N SER A 265 9.99 -11.19 25.47
CA SER A 265 11.01 -12.17 25.81
C SER A 265 11.05 -13.30 24.79
N GLY A 266 12.22 -13.87 24.59
CA GLY A 266 12.37 -15.00 23.68
C GLY A 266 13.65 -15.77 23.91
N LEU A 267 13.70 -16.97 23.36
CA LEU A 267 14.87 -17.85 23.39
C LEU A 267 15.32 -18.15 21.96
N TYR A 268 16.61 -18.47 21.83
CA TYR A 268 17.22 -18.92 20.59
C TYR A 268 17.80 -20.31 20.83
N PHE A 269 17.26 -21.31 20.14
CA PHE A 269 17.83 -22.64 20.07
C PHE A 269 18.28 -22.90 18.64
N ASP A 270 19.45 -23.49 18.48
CA ASP A 270 19.96 -23.91 17.19
C ASP A 270 20.53 -25.33 17.23
N ARG A 271 20.47 -26.00 16.09
CA ARG A 271 21.11 -27.31 15.90
C ARG A 271 21.62 -27.44 14.46
N ILE A 272 22.66 -28.24 14.28
CA ILE A 272 23.13 -28.63 12.95
C ILE A 272 22.22 -29.74 12.41
N THR A 273 21.79 -29.60 11.16
CA THR A 273 20.95 -30.57 10.45
C THR A 273 21.82 -31.69 9.83
N GLN A 274 21.20 -32.80 9.43
CA GLN A 274 21.94 -33.92 8.82
C GLN A 274 22.62 -33.53 7.49
N SER A 275 22.10 -32.53 6.77
CA SER A 275 22.69 -31.99 5.54
C SER A 275 23.85 -31.01 5.79
N GLY A 276 24.18 -30.71 7.05
CA GLY A 276 25.22 -29.74 7.42
C GLY A 276 24.74 -28.29 7.48
N GLY A 277 23.45 -28.02 7.19
CA GLY A 277 22.82 -26.72 7.42
C GLY A 277 22.46 -26.49 8.89
N GLN A 278 21.73 -25.42 9.21
CA GLN A 278 21.33 -25.07 10.57
C GLN A 278 19.80 -25.05 10.70
N GLN A 279 19.26 -25.49 11.83
CA GLN A 279 17.87 -25.29 12.16
C GLN A 279 17.76 -24.49 13.46
N THR A 280 16.95 -23.43 13.44
CA THR A 280 16.62 -22.63 14.63
C THR A 280 15.22 -22.96 15.16
N LEU A 281 15.03 -22.78 16.45
CA LEU A 281 13.74 -22.77 17.14
C LEU A 281 13.70 -21.57 18.08
N GLU A 282 12.73 -20.69 17.87
CA GLU A 282 12.64 -19.36 18.46
C GLU A 282 11.26 -19.18 19.10
N PRO A 283 11.08 -19.67 20.34
CA PRO A 283 9.89 -19.35 21.12
C PRO A 283 9.96 -17.91 21.60
N ARG A 284 8.82 -17.21 21.52
CA ARG A 284 8.65 -15.82 21.95
C ARG A 284 7.41 -15.67 22.81
N LEU A 285 7.53 -14.94 23.90
CA LEU A 285 6.43 -14.58 24.78
C LEU A 285 6.40 -13.06 24.94
N TYR A 286 5.27 -12.46 24.59
CA TYR A 286 5.05 -11.02 24.65
C TYR A 286 3.85 -10.73 25.53
N TRP A 287 4.05 -10.05 26.65
CA TRP A 287 2.98 -9.58 27.52
C TRP A 287 2.79 -8.08 27.36
N ALA A 288 1.53 -7.63 27.33
CA ALA A 288 1.19 -6.22 27.31
C ALA A 288 0.04 -5.91 28.27
N TYR A 289 0.14 -4.76 28.93
CA TYR A 289 -0.88 -4.23 29.82
C TYR A 289 -1.10 -2.73 29.62
N ALA A 290 -2.36 -2.32 29.53
CA ALA A 290 -2.83 -0.94 29.50
C ALA A 290 -4.22 -0.88 30.16
N PRO A 291 -4.45 -0.02 31.15
CA PRO A 291 -5.72 0.01 31.88
C PRO A 291 -6.85 0.55 31.01
N TYR A 292 -8.07 0.12 31.31
CA TYR A 292 -9.26 0.70 30.71
C TYR A 292 -9.44 2.16 31.13
N ARG A 293 -9.77 2.99 30.13
CA ARG A 293 -10.25 4.35 30.30
C ARG A 293 -11.29 4.60 29.24
N ASP A 294 -12.42 5.14 29.67
CA ASP A 294 -13.48 5.57 28.77
C ASP A 294 -12.97 6.66 27.82
N GLN A 295 -13.15 6.42 26.53
CA GLN A 295 -12.73 7.24 25.40
C GLN A 295 -13.88 7.49 24.41
N SER A 296 -15.12 7.15 24.79
CA SER A 296 -16.34 7.35 23.98
C SER A 296 -16.55 8.81 23.56
N ASN A 297 -16.20 9.74 24.46
CA ASN A 297 -16.31 11.19 24.22
C ASN A 297 -15.12 11.80 23.45
N LEU A 298 -14.19 10.98 22.94
CA LEU A 298 -13.11 11.43 22.06
C LEU A 298 -13.45 11.13 20.59
N PRO A 299 -13.23 12.06 19.66
CA PRO A 299 -13.45 11.81 18.23
C PRO A 299 -12.50 10.74 17.69
N VAL A 300 -12.81 10.19 16.52
CA VAL A 300 -11.93 9.33 15.72
C VAL A 300 -11.58 10.13 14.46
N PHE A 301 -10.33 10.56 14.34
CA PHE A 301 -9.80 11.35 13.22
C PHE A 301 -9.02 10.49 12.23
N ASP A 302 -8.02 9.77 12.73
CA ASP A 302 -7.00 9.08 11.93
C ASP A 302 -6.69 7.65 12.43
N THR A 303 -7.63 7.06 13.17
CA THR A 303 -7.43 5.78 13.85
C THR A 303 -8.21 4.66 13.17
N SER A 304 -7.55 3.54 12.89
CA SER A 304 -8.15 2.29 12.39
C SER A 304 -7.74 1.11 13.27
N GLU A 305 -8.40 -0.04 13.14
CA GLU A 305 -8.01 -1.25 13.86
C GLU A 305 -6.93 -2.01 13.08
N ILE A 306 -5.99 -2.60 13.82
CA ILE A 306 -4.93 -3.46 13.30
C ILE A 306 -5.41 -4.89 13.49
N SER A 307 -5.46 -5.66 12.40
CA SER A 307 -6.01 -7.02 12.39
C SER A 307 -5.19 -7.99 13.26
N LYS A 308 -3.86 -7.98 13.13
CA LYS A 308 -2.94 -8.93 13.79
C LYS A 308 -1.91 -8.22 14.70
N PRO A 309 -2.32 -7.57 15.80
CA PRO A 309 -1.41 -6.80 16.66
C PRO A 309 -0.65 -7.73 17.62
N LEU A 310 0.13 -8.68 17.10
CA LEU A 310 0.77 -9.75 17.88
C LEU A 310 1.76 -9.25 18.94
N TYR A 311 2.63 -8.31 18.56
CA TYR A 311 3.79 -7.90 19.37
C TYR A 311 3.81 -6.39 19.63
N GLN A 312 2.64 -5.82 19.90
CA GLN A 312 2.47 -4.40 20.23
C GLN A 312 1.33 -4.24 21.23
N PRO A 313 1.29 -3.18 22.06
CA PRO A 313 0.28 -3.08 23.12
C PRO A 313 -1.05 -2.55 22.58
N ASN A 314 -1.00 -1.66 21.57
CA ASN A 314 -2.19 -1.04 20.99
C ASN A 314 -2.70 -1.88 19.81
N ARG A 315 -4.02 -2.12 19.75
CA ARG A 315 -4.68 -2.75 18.60
C ARG A 315 -5.14 -1.74 17.54
N PHE A 316 -4.95 -0.45 17.80
CA PHE A 316 -5.31 0.61 16.87
C PHE A 316 -4.07 1.21 16.21
N SER A 317 -4.20 1.56 14.94
CA SER A 317 -3.33 2.52 14.26
C SER A 317 -3.76 3.93 14.66
N GLY A 318 -2.88 4.93 14.52
CA GLY A 318 -3.20 6.31 14.91
C GLY A 318 -3.21 6.52 16.42
N SER A 319 -3.69 7.69 16.85
CA SER A 319 -3.60 8.12 18.26
C SER A 319 -4.94 8.49 18.90
N ASP A 320 -6.09 8.31 18.25
CA ASP A 320 -7.39 8.65 18.84
C ASP A 320 -7.92 7.58 19.78
N ARG A 321 -7.48 6.33 19.63
CA ARG A 321 -7.80 5.23 20.53
C ARG A 321 -6.54 4.55 21.03
N ILE A 322 -6.51 4.33 22.34
CA ILE A 322 -5.52 3.49 23.01
C ILE A 322 -6.28 2.33 23.62
N ALA A 323 -5.96 1.13 23.17
CA ALA A 323 -6.60 -0.10 23.61
C ALA A 323 -6.39 -0.33 25.11
N ASP A 324 -7.46 -0.72 25.79
CA ASP A 324 -7.35 -1.45 27.04
C ASP A 324 -6.86 -2.87 26.72
N THR A 325 -5.72 -3.22 27.28
CA THR A 325 -5.00 -4.43 26.93
C THR A 325 -4.56 -5.12 28.20
N ASN A 326 -4.84 -6.41 28.33
CA ASN A 326 -4.17 -7.29 29.28
C ASN A 326 -4.09 -8.66 28.62
N ARG A 327 -2.94 -8.97 28.02
CA ARG A 327 -2.81 -10.15 27.15
C ARG A 327 -1.40 -10.69 27.10
N VAL A 328 -1.30 -11.94 26.71
CA VAL A 328 -0.03 -12.58 26.35
C VAL A 328 -0.12 -13.13 24.93
N THR A 329 0.90 -12.87 24.13
CA THR A 329 1.10 -13.50 22.83
C THR A 329 2.17 -14.56 22.98
N VAL A 330 1.84 -15.79 22.59
CA VAL A 330 2.78 -16.90 22.51
C VAL A 330 3.07 -17.16 21.05
N GLY A 331 4.34 -17.11 20.67
CA GLY A 331 4.81 -17.37 19.32
C GLY A 331 5.89 -18.42 19.30
N LEU A 332 5.94 -19.19 18.22
CA LEU A 332 7.00 -20.14 17.93
C LEU A 332 7.39 -19.98 16.47
N THR A 333 8.67 -19.77 16.20
CA THR A 333 9.21 -19.81 14.84
C THR A 333 10.32 -20.85 14.75
N SER A 334 10.35 -21.62 13.67
CA SER A 334 11.49 -22.48 13.33
C SER A 334 11.96 -22.14 11.92
N ARG A 335 13.27 -21.99 11.73
CA ARG A 335 13.88 -21.79 10.42
C ARG A 335 14.83 -22.94 10.13
N VAL A 336 14.84 -23.41 8.88
CA VAL A 336 15.83 -24.33 8.36
C VAL A 336 16.65 -23.57 7.32
N LEU A 337 17.95 -23.53 7.56
CA LEU A 337 18.93 -22.85 6.74
C LEU A 337 19.82 -23.90 6.06
N GLY A 338 20.08 -23.72 4.77
CA GLY A 338 21.02 -24.52 4.00
C GLY A 338 22.46 -24.31 4.46
N VAL A 339 23.39 -25.07 3.88
CA VAL A 339 24.82 -25.01 4.24
C VAL A 339 25.43 -23.63 3.94
N SER A 340 24.92 -22.93 2.92
CA SER A 340 25.32 -21.56 2.58
C SER A 340 24.56 -20.47 3.34
N GLY A 341 23.68 -20.84 4.28
CA GLY A 341 22.91 -19.91 5.13
C GLY A 341 21.61 -19.39 4.51
N GLU A 342 21.25 -19.84 3.31
CA GLU A 342 19.96 -19.56 2.68
C GLU A 342 18.80 -20.18 3.45
N GLN A 343 17.67 -19.47 3.56
CA GLN A 343 16.49 -20.01 4.22
C GLN A 343 15.76 -21.01 3.30
N GLU A 344 15.82 -22.30 3.65
CA GLU A 344 15.11 -23.37 2.95
C GLU A 344 13.67 -23.52 3.44
N ALA A 345 13.44 -23.35 4.74
CA ALA A 345 12.11 -23.41 5.33
C ALA A 345 11.96 -22.43 6.48
N LYS A 346 10.76 -21.88 6.67
CA LYS A 346 10.38 -21.15 7.87
C LYS A 346 8.95 -21.51 8.23
N PHE A 347 8.74 -21.91 9.47
CA PHE A 347 7.43 -22.15 10.03
C PHE A 347 7.22 -21.23 11.23
N SER A 348 6.09 -20.54 11.29
CA SER A 348 5.73 -19.63 12.37
C SER A 348 4.29 -19.91 12.83
N LEU A 349 4.08 -19.95 14.13
CA LEU A 349 2.77 -20.09 14.76
C LEU A 349 2.66 -19.08 15.91
N ALA A 350 1.56 -18.35 16.00
CA ALA A 350 1.33 -17.42 17.09
C ALA A 350 -0.14 -17.35 17.52
N GLN A 351 -0.40 -17.12 18.80
CA GLN A 351 -1.74 -16.91 19.33
C GLN A 351 -1.70 -15.87 20.46
N ILE A 352 -2.73 -15.04 20.51
CA ILE A 352 -2.95 -14.08 21.60
C ILE A 352 -3.96 -14.68 22.56
N HIS A 353 -3.65 -14.67 23.85
CA HIS A 353 -4.57 -14.97 24.93
C HIS A 353 -4.89 -13.69 25.71
N TYR A 354 -6.17 -13.39 25.87
CA TYR A 354 -6.67 -12.19 26.54
C TYR A 354 -7.11 -12.53 27.97
N PHE A 355 -6.61 -11.77 28.94
CA PHE A 355 -6.97 -11.92 30.36
C PHE A 355 -8.21 -11.09 30.75
N GLY A 356 -8.71 -10.26 29.85
CA GLY A 356 -9.91 -9.46 30.06
C GLY A 356 -10.51 -8.96 28.75
N ASP A 357 -11.77 -8.57 28.83
CA ASP A 357 -12.55 -8.04 27.70
C ASP A 357 -11.96 -6.72 27.20
N ARG A 358 -12.04 -6.48 25.89
CA ARG A 358 -11.55 -5.26 25.25
C ARG A 358 -12.72 -4.28 25.05
N GLN A 359 -12.76 -3.26 25.88
CA GLN A 359 -13.87 -2.32 26.01
C GLN A 359 -13.73 -1.06 25.15
N VAL A 360 -12.50 -0.61 24.87
CA VAL A 360 -12.26 0.55 23.99
C VAL A 360 -12.56 0.17 22.55
N LYS A 361 -13.45 0.92 21.90
CA LYS A 361 -13.96 0.64 20.54
C LYS A 361 -13.76 1.83 19.60
N LEU A 362 -13.79 1.56 18.29
CA LEU A 362 -13.82 2.59 17.24
C LEU A 362 -15.22 3.15 17.03
N THR A 363 -16.24 2.28 17.02
CA THR A 363 -17.65 2.66 16.86
C THR A 363 -18.50 1.98 17.94
N GLU A 364 -19.59 2.64 18.34
CA GLU A 364 -20.52 2.13 19.37
C GLU A 364 -21.29 0.87 18.92
N GLU A 365 -21.38 0.63 17.61
CA GLU A 365 -22.06 -0.54 17.03
C GLU A 365 -21.31 -1.86 17.28
N VAL A 366 -20.01 -1.78 17.57
CA VAL A 366 -19.18 -2.96 17.82
C VAL A 366 -19.41 -3.44 19.26
N ARG A 367 -19.80 -4.70 19.41
CA ARG A 367 -19.91 -5.33 20.74
C ARG A 367 -18.55 -5.36 21.43
N THR A 368 -18.57 -5.39 22.76
CA THR A 368 -17.34 -5.61 23.53
C THR A 368 -16.73 -6.94 23.10
N PHE A 369 -15.44 -6.94 22.81
CA PHE A 369 -14.75 -8.15 22.37
C PHE A 369 -14.40 -8.98 23.60
N ALA A 370 -15.21 -10.02 23.83
CA ALA A 370 -15.14 -10.88 25.01
C ALA A 370 -14.46 -12.23 24.73
N GLU A 371 -13.88 -12.40 23.53
CA GLU A 371 -13.14 -13.62 23.20
C GLU A 371 -11.87 -13.70 24.06
N THR A 372 -11.60 -14.90 24.57
CA THR A 372 -10.44 -15.20 25.43
C THR A 372 -9.16 -15.47 24.64
N SER A 373 -9.26 -15.68 23.33
CA SER A 373 -8.11 -15.89 22.45
C SER A 373 -8.35 -15.34 21.05
N SER A 374 -7.28 -14.97 20.37
CA SER A 374 -7.32 -14.69 18.93
C SER A 374 -7.38 -16.01 18.13
N PRO A 375 -7.62 -15.92 16.82
CA PRO A 375 -7.22 -16.98 15.90
C PRO A 375 -5.76 -17.40 16.13
N ILE A 376 -5.47 -18.65 15.79
CA ILE A 376 -4.10 -19.15 15.69
C ILE A 376 -3.59 -18.75 14.32
N TYR A 377 -2.54 -17.93 14.31
CA TYR A 377 -1.90 -17.44 13.09
C TYR A 377 -0.75 -18.38 12.73
N GLY A 378 -0.87 -19.10 11.62
CA GLY A 378 0.16 -19.98 11.08
C GLY A 378 0.73 -19.44 9.77
N GLN A 379 2.04 -19.56 9.58
CA GLN A 379 2.72 -19.26 8.33
C GLN A 379 3.80 -20.31 8.06
N MET A 380 3.93 -20.71 6.80
CA MET A 380 4.98 -21.58 6.29
C MET A 380 5.55 -21.01 5.00
N ASP A 381 6.86 -20.73 4.98
CA ASP A 381 7.63 -20.45 3.77
C ASP A 381 8.50 -21.69 3.49
N TYR A 382 8.49 -22.22 2.28
CA TYR A 382 9.28 -23.40 1.93
C TYR A 382 9.85 -23.33 0.53
N GLN A 383 11.18 -23.39 0.44
CA GLN A 383 11.94 -23.50 -0.79
C GLN A 383 12.13 -24.98 -1.12
N ILE A 384 11.23 -25.55 -1.91
CA ILE A 384 11.27 -26.98 -2.28
C ILE A 384 12.56 -27.30 -3.06
N ASN A 385 12.98 -26.39 -3.93
CA ASN A 385 14.28 -26.38 -4.60
C ASN A 385 14.59 -24.97 -5.14
N ARG A 386 15.72 -24.78 -5.83
CA ARG A 386 16.14 -23.45 -6.36
C ARG A 386 15.14 -22.78 -7.31
N GLN A 387 14.20 -23.54 -7.88
CA GLN A 387 13.23 -23.06 -8.85
C GLN A 387 11.79 -23.10 -8.32
N LEU A 388 11.51 -23.81 -7.23
CA LEU A 388 10.15 -23.98 -6.73
C LEU A 388 10.06 -23.54 -5.27
N SER A 389 9.21 -22.56 -5.01
CA SER A 389 8.92 -22.05 -3.67
C SER A 389 7.42 -22.09 -3.39
N THR A 390 7.06 -22.17 -2.11
CA THR A 390 5.68 -22.06 -1.65
C THR A 390 5.60 -21.25 -0.36
N ASN A 391 4.53 -20.49 -0.22
CA ASN A 391 4.15 -19.78 0.99
C ASN A 391 2.70 -20.14 1.33
N ILE A 392 2.43 -20.49 2.58
CA ILE A 392 1.10 -20.82 3.08
C ILE A 392 0.87 -20.05 4.38
N SER A 393 -0.28 -19.40 4.54
CA SER A 393 -0.71 -18.80 5.79
C SER A 393 -2.14 -19.20 6.12
N ILE A 394 -2.43 -19.35 7.41
CA ILE A 394 -3.75 -19.70 7.93
C ILE A 394 -4.04 -18.92 9.20
N ASP A 395 -5.23 -18.33 9.28
CA ASP A 395 -5.79 -17.73 10.47
C ASP A 395 -6.91 -18.65 10.96
N TRP A 396 -6.63 -19.48 11.94
CA TRP A 396 -7.58 -20.48 12.42
C TRP A 396 -8.35 -19.99 13.65
N ASP A 397 -9.64 -19.73 13.51
CA ASP A 397 -10.49 -19.40 14.65
C ASP A 397 -10.82 -20.68 15.44
N SER A 398 -10.14 -20.83 16.57
CA SER A 398 -10.33 -21.99 17.46
C SER A 398 -11.70 -22.07 18.11
N ALA A 399 -12.44 -20.95 18.22
CA ALA A 399 -13.78 -20.92 18.80
C ALA A 399 -14.85 -21.36 17.77
N LYS A 400 -14.68 -20.97 16.49
CA LYS A 400 -15.57 -21.39 15.39
C LYS A 400 -15.20 -22.75 14.79
N GLY A 401 -13.95 -23.20 14.96
CA GLY A 401 -13.45 -24.43 14.36
C GLY A 401 -13.29 -24.35 12.83
N SER A 402 -13.08 -23.14 12.30
CA SER A 402 -12.94 -22.87 10.87
C SER A 402 -11.87 -21.79 10.63
N PRO A 403 -11.21 -21.77 9.46
CA PRO A 403 -10.31 -20.68 9.13
C PRO A 403 -11.10 -19.38 8.88
N GLU A 404 -10.56 -18.26 9.33
CA GLU A 404 -11.03 -16.92 8.95
C GLU A 404 -10.36 -16.44 7.66
N GLU A 405 -9.10 -16.81 7.47
CA GLU A 405 -8.29 -16.50 6.30
C GLU A 405 -7.35 -17.67 5.97
N VAL A 406 -7.24 -18.03 4.70
CA VAL A 406 -6.22 -18.95 4.17
C VAL A 406 -5.60 -18.32 2.94
N SER A 407 -4.27 -18.33 2.84
CA SER A 407 -3.54 -17.97 1.63
C SER A 407 -2.53 -19.04 1.33
N ALA A 408 -2.46 -19.50 0.09
CA ALA A 408 -1.46 -20.46 -0.37
C ALA A 408 -0.96 -20.01 -1.73
N ASN A 409 0.35 -19.90 -1.87
CA ASN A 409 1.04 -19.44 -3.06
C ASN A 409 2.14 -20.45 -3.40
N MET A 410 2.26 -20.79 -4.68
CA MET A 410 3.31 -21.63 -5.21
C MET A 410 3.88 -20.97 -6.46
N GLN A 411 5.21 -20.90 -6.54
CA GLN A 411 5.91 -20.25 -7.63
C GLN A 411 7.01 -21.14 -8.16
N TYR A 412 6.95 -21.44 -9.45
CA TYR A 412 8.01 -22.08 -10.21
C TYR A 412 8.71 -21.06 -11.10
N GLN A 413 9.99 -20.81 -10.86
CA GLN A 413 10.84 -19.88 -11.56
C GLN A 413 12.12 -20.57 -12.03
N ALA A 414 12.18 -20.91 -13.32
CA ALA A 414 13.36 -21.52 -13.92
C ALA A 414 14.39 -20.48 -14.43
N ALA A 415 13.91 -19.28 -14.76
CA ALA A 415 14.66 -18.11 -15.19
C ALA A 415 13.76 -16.86 -15.00
N SER A 416 14.31 -15.65 -15.10
CA SER A 416 13.55 -14.40 -14.93
C SER A 416 12.32 -14.28 -15.86
N ASN A 417 12.36 -14.92 -17.04
CA ASN A 417 11.25 -14.94 -17.99
C ASN A 417 10.51 -16.28 -18.07
N LYS A 418 10.73 -17.20 -17.12
CA LYS A 418 10.10 -18.54 -17.05
C LYS A 418 9.47 -18.72 -15.68
N VAL A 419 8.26 -18.22 -15.54
CA VAL A 419 7.56 -18.15 -14.26
C VAL A 419 6.17 -18.77 -14.38
N ILE A 420 5.81 -19.63 -13.44
CA ILE A 420 4.45 -20.14 -13.24
C ILE A 420 4.09 -19.88 -11.79
N THR A 421 2.94 -19.26 -11.55
CA THR A 421 2.43 -19.00 -10.21
C THR A 421 1.04 -19.56 -10.06
N ALA A 422 0.79 -20.21 -8.94
CA ALA A 422 -0.54 -20.67 -8.54
C ALA A 422 -0.82 -20.15 -7.14
N SER A 423 -1.98 -19.52 -6.96
CA SER A 423 -2.40 -19.00 -5.68
C SER A 423 -3.85 -19.34 -5.35
N TYR A 424 -4.11 -19.45 -4.06
CA TYR A 424 -5.42 -19.69 -3.48
C TYR A 424 -5.59 -18.75 -2.28
N THR A 425 -6.70 -18.03 -2.24
CA THR A 425 -7.06 -17.16 -1.12
C THR A 425 -8.49 -17.44 -0.69
N GLU A 426 -8.70 -17.66 0.59
CA GLU A 426 -10.01 -17.82 1.21
C GLU A 426 -10.16 -16.83 2.36
N THR A 427 -11.30 -16.15 2.39
CA THR A 427 -11.75 -15.30 3.48
C THR A 427 -13.18 -15.71 3.85
N ALA A 428 -13.77 -15.08 4.87
CA ALA A 428 -15.15 -15.33 5.28
C ALA A 428 -16.20 -15.21 4.15
N THR A 429 -15.93 -14.42 3.11
CA THR A 429 -16.90 -14.11 2.02
C THR A 429 -16.39 -14.43 0.62
N SER A 430 -15.15 -14.88 0.46
CA SER A 430 -14.52 -15.05 -0.85
C SER A 430 -13.62 -16.28 -0.87
N ARG A 431 -13.66 -17.04 -1.97
CA ARG A 431 -12.67 -18.08 -2.27
C ARG A 431 -12.20 -17.90 -3.69
N GLN A 432 -10.93 -17.60 -3.86
CA GLN A 432 -10.35 -17.30 -5.16
C GLN A 432 -9.18 -18.22 -5.45
N ASN A 433 -9.06 -18.62 -6.71
CA ASN A 433 -7.86 -19.23 -7.23
C ASN A 433 -7.30 -18.38 -8.37
N GLN A 434 -5.98 -18.36 -8.48
CA GLN A 434 -5.31 -17.70 -9.58
C GLN A 434 -4.16 -18.57 -10.09
N LEU A 435 -3.99 -18.56 -11.41
CA LEU A 435 -2.91 -19.24 -12.12
C LEU A 435 -2.34 -18.24 -13.12
N SER A 436 -1.03 -18.01 -13.08
CA SER A 436 -0.34 -17.17 -14.06
C SER A 436 0.85 -17.90 -14.65
N ILE A 437 1.12 -17.65 -15.92
CA ILE A 437 2.24 -18.25 -16.66
C ILE A 437 2.90 -17.20 -17.54
N ILE A 438 4.23 -17.20 -17.54
CA ILE A 438 5.07 -16.46 -18.48
C ILE A 438 6.13 -17.45 -18.96
N TRP A 439 6.09 -17.76 -20.24
CA TRP A 439 6.88 -18.85 -20.81
C TRP A 439 7.42 -18.51 -22.20
N PRO A 440 8.74 -18.48 -22.40
CA PRO A 440 9.35 -18.26 -23.70
C PRO A 440 9.26 -19.57 -24.50
N MET A 441 8.42 -19.58 -25.52
CA MET A 441 8.21 -20.72 -26.42
C MET A 441 9.34 -20.80 -27.47
N ALA A 442 9.94 -19.66 -27.82
CA ALA A 442 11.09 -19.52 -28.69
C ALA A 442 11.91 -18.28 -28.29
N PRO A 443 13.15 -18.07 -28.79
CA PRO A 443 14.00 -16.95 -28.39
C PRO A 443 13.36 -15.56 -28.49
N GLN A 444 12.43 -15.38 -29.43
CA GLN A 444 11.72 -14.13 -29.67
C GLN A 444 10.24 -14.19 -29.29
N TRP A 445 9.71 -15.35 -28.88
CA TRP A 445 8.28 -15.54 -28.63
C TRP A 445 8.04 -15.92 -27.18
N THR A 446 7.24 -15.11 -26.48
CA THR A 446 6.81 -15.36 -25.11
C THR A 446 5.30 -15.52 -25.06
N LEU A 447 4.85 -16.64 -24.53
CA LEU A 447 3.45 -16.86 -24.16
C LEU A 447 3.25 -16.33 -22.74
N PHE A 448 2.16 -15.63 -22.50
CA PHE A 448 1.75 -15.28 -21.16
C PHE A 448 0.24 -15.47 -20.98
N GLY A 449 -0.16 -15.73 -19.75
CA GLY A 449 -1.56 -15.87 -19.42
C GLY A 449 -1.82 -15.78 -17.93
N GLN A 450 -3.05 -15.43 -17.60
CA GLN A 450 -3.57 -15.40 -16.26
C GLN A 450 -5.00 -15.94 -16.26
N TYR A 451 -5.35 -16.66 -15.21
CA TYR A 451 -6.70 -17.03 -14.87
C TYR A 451 -6.93 -16.69 -13.40
N LYS A 452 -8.04 -16.01 -13.10
CA LYS A 452 -8.53 -15.72 -11.75
C LYS A 452 -10.00 -16.11 -11.67
N GLY A 453 -10.35 -16.96 -10.72
CA GLY A 453 -11.71 -17.47 -10.53
C GLY A 453 -12.23 -17.25 -9.12
N ASP A 454 -13.54 -17.12 -8.99
CA ASP A 454 -14.29 -17.21 -7.74
C ASP A 454 -14.88 -18.62 -7.62
N LEU A 455 -14.44 -19.36 -6.61
CA LEU A 455 -14.84 -20.74 -6.36
C LEU A 455 -16.19 -20.84 -5.65
N ILE A 456 -16.65 -19.79 -4.96
CA ILE A 456 -17.97 -19.75 -4.33
C ILE A 456 -19.04 -19.57 -5.41
N ASN A 457 -18.88 -18.54 -6.24
CA ASN A 457 -19.85 -18.20 -7.28
C ASN A 457 -19.64 -18.97 -8.59
N GLN A 458 -18.60 -19.80 -8.67
CA GLN A 458 -18.19 -20.52 -9.88
C GLN A 458 -18.03 -19.59 -11.10
N SER A 459 -17.56 -18.37 -10.86
CA SER A 459 -17.43 -17.34 -11.87
C SER A 459 -15.96 -17.09 -12.20
N LYS A 460 -15.70 -16.71 -13.46
CA LYS A 460 -14.36 -16.28 -13.89
C LYS A 460 -14.24 -14.80 -13.61
N LEU A 461 -13.27 -14.38 -12.80
CA LEU A 461 -13.09 -12.96 -12.45
C LEU A 461 -12.25 -12.23 -13.50
N ASP A 462 -11.10 -12.80 -13.90
CA ASP A 462 -10.21 -12.23 -14.91
C ASP A 462 -9.47 -13.35 -15.65
N GLN A 463 -9.42 -13.27 -16.97
CA GLN A 463 -8.73 -14.24 -17.81
C GLN A 463 -7.95 -13.47 -18.88
N ILE A 464 -6.64 -13.62 -18.91
CA ILE A 464 -5.74 -13.00 -19.89
C ILE A 464 -5.03 -14.12 -20.64
N THR A 465 -4.95 -13.99 -21.95
CA THR A 465 -4.12 -14.83 -22.82
C THR A 465 -3.45 -13.95 -23.85
N GLY A 466 -2.14 -14.08 -24.02
CA GLY A 466 -1.46 -13.28 -25.02
C GLY A 466 -0.12 -13.84 -25.44
N VAL A 467 0.35 -13.31 -26.56
CA VAL A 467 1.65 -13.64 -27.13
C VAL A 467 2.43 -12.36 -27.30
N GLU A 468 3.71 -12.42 -26.97
CA GLU A 468 4.66 -11.35 -27.20
C GLU A 468 5.72 -11.84 -28.19
N TYR A 469 5.91 -11.11 -29.27
CA TYR A 469 7.10 -11.22 -30.09
C TYR A 469 8.06 -10.09 -29.75
N ALA A 470 9.33 -10.38 -29.50
CA ALA A 470 10.33 -9.36 -29.22
C ALA A 470 11.68 -9.71 -29.84
N ASN A 471 12.28 -8.76 -30.56
CA ASN A 471 13.65 -8.85 -31.06
C ASN A 471 14.51 -7.70 -30.48
N CYS A 472 15.64 -7.38 -31.12
CA CYS A 472 16.55 -6.32 -30.67
C CYS A 472 16.01 -4.91 -30.88
N CYS A 473 15.05 -4.70 -31.78
CA CYS A 473 14.60 -3.37 -32.19
C CYS A 473 13.12 -3.13 -31.87
N TRP A 474 12.31 -4.17 -31.68
CA TRP A 474 10.88 -4.03 -31.44
C TRP A 474 10.26 -5.19 -30.67
N LYS A 475 9.09 -4.92 -30.12
CA LYS A 475 8.24 -5.82 -29.35
C LYS A 475 6.79 -5.58 -29.79
N ALA A 476 6.05 -6.65 -30.07
CA ALA A 476 4.61 -6.58 -30.28
C ALA A 476 3.90 -7.57 -29.38
N ARG A 477 2.73 -7.18 -28.89
CA ARG A 477 1.87 -8.00 -28.03
C ARG A 477 0.48 -8.05 -28.61
N LEU A 478 -0.06 -9.26 -28.69
CA LEU A 478 -1.47 -9.48 -28.93
C LEU A 478 -2.05 -10.09 -27.66
N ILE A 479 -3.07 -9.45 -27.10
CA ILE A 479 -3.68 -9.83 -25.85
C ILE A 479 -5.18 -9.99 -26.06
N ASN A 480 -5.71 -11.09 -25.54
CA ASN A 480 -7.13 -11.34 -25.39
C ASN A 480 -7.44 -11.39 -23.89
N ARG A 481 -8.41 -10.60 -23.43
CA ARG A 481 -8.80 -10.51 -22.02
C ARG A 481 -10.31 -10.58 -21.86
N ASP A 482 -10.75 -11.38 -20.89
CA ASP A 482 -12.12 -11.45 -20.41
C ASP A 482 -12.16 -11.16 -18.90
N TRP A 483 -12.84 -10.09 -18.47
CA TRP A 483 -12.87 -9.67 -17.06
C TRP A 483 -14.26 -9.26 -16.61
N ILE A 484 -14.47 -9.09 -15.30
CA ILE A 484 -15.69 -8.51 -14.74
C ILE A 484 -15.41 -7.07 -14.32
N GLN A 485 -16.28 -6.15 -14.76
CA GLN A 485 -16.30 -4.75 -14.35
C GLN A 485 -17.73 -4.38 -13.98
N ASP A 486 -17.92 -3.81 -12.79
CA ASP A 486 -19.25 -3.42 -12.27
C ASP A 486 -20.31 -4.52 -12.39
N THR A 487 -19.91 -5.77 -12.12
CA THR A 487 -20.70 -7.01 -12.26
C THR A 487 -21.03 -7.46 -13.69
N GLU A 488 -20.62 -6.70 -14.71
CA GLU A 488 -20.79 -7.05 -16.11
C GLU A 488 -19.54 -7.73 -16.68
N ARG A 489 -19.76 -8.67 -17.62
CA ARG A 489 -18.69 -9.38 -18.30
C ARG A 489 -18.18 -8.56 -19.47
N GLN A 490 -16.90 -8.22 -19.43
CA GLN A 490 -16.19 -7.49 -20.47
C GLN A 490 -15.26 -8.39 -21.27
N HIS A 491 -15.05 -8.02 -22.53
CA HIS A 491 -14.16 -8.70 -23.47
C HIS A 491 -13.41 -7.65 -24.30
N GLY A 492 -12.11 -7.86 -24.49
CA GLY A 492 -11.27 -6.95 -25.26
C GLY A 492 -10.08 -7.64 -25.91
N ILE A 493 -9.77 -7.18 -27.11
CA ILE A 493 -8.58 -7.56 -27.87
C ILE A 493 -7.67 -6.33 -27.97
N PHE A 494 -6.42 -6.50 -27.55
CA PHE A 494 -5.44 -5.43 -27.48
C PHE A 494 -4.23 -5.76 -28.33
N LEU A 495 -3.79 -4.78 -29.13
CA LEU A 495 -2.57 -4.86 -29.91
C LEU A 495 -1.63 -3.74 -29.46
N GLU A 496 -0.45 -4.10 -28.97
CA GLU A 496 0.60 -3.15 -28.59
C GLU A 496 1.85 -3.38 -29.45
N LEU A 497 2.46 -2.29 -29.93
CA LEU A 497 3.73 -2.30 -30.64
C LEU A 497 4.68 -1.29 -29.98
N GLU A 498 5.90 -1.71 -29.69
CA GLU A 498 6.93 -0.94 -28.99
C GLU A 498 8.28 -1.12 -29.70
N LEU A 499 9.03 -0.06 -29.99
CA LEU A 499 10.43 -0.19 -30.42
C LEU A 499 11.38 -0.13 -29.23
N LYS A 500 12.37 -1.03 -29.25
CA LYS A 500 13.52 -1.00 -28.34
C LYS A 500 14.59 -0.08 -28.91
N GLY A 501 15.18 0.78 -28.07
CA GLY A 501 16.33 1.61 -28.45
C GLY A 501 16.04 3.02 -28.97
N LEU A 502 14.79 3.51 -28.93
CA LEU A 502 14.46 4.94 -29.14
C LEU A 502 14.39 5.73 -27.82
N GLY A 503 15.05 5.20 -26.79
CA GLY A 503 15.01 5.66 -25.40
C GLY A 503 14.99 4.44 -24.50
N ASP A 504 15.99 4.31 -23.63
CA ASP A 504 16.04 3.27 -22.59
C ASP A 504 15.07 3.64 -21.47
N SER A 505 13.77 3.62 -21.78
CA SER A 505 12.72 3.86 -20.80
C SER A 505 11.85 2.64 -20.70
N ASP A 506 12.35 1.70 -19.93
CA ASP A 506 11.52 0.84 -19.13
C ASP A 506 10.44 1.69 -18.44
N THR A 507 9.17 1.41 -18.75
CA THR A 507 7.94 1.72 -17.97
C THR A 507 7.64 3.14 -17.44
N ARG A 508 8.53 4.13 -17.54
CA ARG A 508 8.38 5.44 -16.86
C ARG A 508 8.12 6.65 -17.76
N LEU A 509 8.20 6.49 -19.08
CA LEU A 509 7.99 7.57 -20.06
C LEU A 509 6.62 7.52 -20.75
N PHE A 510 5.88 6.43 -20.62
CA PHE A 510 4.53 6.35 -21.16
C PHE A 510 3.60 7.06 -20.16
N GLY A 511 3.05 8.19 -20.58
CA GLY A 511 2.04 8.90 -19.80
C GLY A 511 0.92 7.95 -19.39
N THR A 512 0.45 8.14 -18.16
CA THR A 512 -0.57 7.37 -17.42
C THR A 512 -1.92 7.20 -18.13
N GLY A 513 -2.09 7.75 -19.34
CA GLY A 513 -3.32 7.66 -20.15
C GLY A 513 -3.51 6.35 -20.91
N ASN A 514 -2.76 5.28 -20.58
CA ASN A 514 -2.97 3.94 -21.13
C ASN A 514 -2.65 2.84 -20.12
N ALA A 515 -3.12 3.06 -18.90
CA ALA A 515 -2.95 2.18 -17.78
C ALA A 515 -3.36 0.74 -18.07
N ARG A 516 -4.50 0.48 -18.74
CA ARG A 516 -5.06 -0.89 -18.79
C ARG A 516 -4.07 -1.98 -19.20
N ILE A 517 -3.34 -1.87 -20.32
CA ILE A 517 -2.40 -2.93 -20.73
C ILE A 517 -1.26 -3.09 -19.72
N GLU A 518 -0.58 -2.00 -19.35
CA GLU A 518 0.53 -2.06 -18.40
C GLU A 518 0.07 -2.50 -16.99
N GLU A 519 -1.10 -2.05 -16.56
CA GLU A 519 -1.76 -2.38 -15.31
C GLU A 519 -2.15 -3.86 -15.26
N PHE A 520 -2.95 -4.36 -16.20
CA PHE A 520 -3.34 -5.78 -16.15
C PHE A 520 -2.15 -6.71 -16.43
N MET A 521 -1.15 -6.26 -17.20
CA MET A 521 0.09 -7.02 -17.41
C MET A 521 0.94 -7.04 -16.14
N SER A 522 1.04 -5.92 -15.41
CA SER A 522 1.73 -5.87 -14.12
C SER A 522 1.00 -6.67 -13.03
N ASN A 523 -0.32 -6.84 -13.17
CA ASN A 523 -1.13 -7.72 -12.33
C ASN A 523 -0.91 -9.21 -12.63
N ILE A 524 -0.30 -9.57 -13.77
CA ILE A 524 0.16 -10.94 -14.03
C ILE A 524 1.28 -11.26 -13.04
N THR A 525 0.96 -12.13 -12.08
CA THR A 525 1.89 -12.52 -11.02
C THR A 525 3.14 -13.16 -11.63
N GLY A 526 4.32 -12.57 -11.37
CA GLY A 526 5.60 -12.96 -11.95
C GLY A 526 6.06 -12.11 -13.16
N TYR A 527 5.24 -11.17 -13.66
CA TYR A 527 5.60 -10.32 -14.80
C TYR A 527 6.70 -9.32 -14.48
N ASN A 528 6.66 -8.71 -13.29
CA ASN A 528 7.67 -7.73 -12.87
C ASN A 528 9.03 -8.37 -12.56
N GLU A 529 9.08 -9.68 -12.28
CA GLU A 529 10.32 -10.44 -12.08
C GLU A 529 11.12 -10.65 -13.37
N ARG A 530 10.56 -10.28 -14.53
CA ARG A 530 11.25 -10.28 -15.83
C ARG A 530 12.22 -9.10 -15.98
N PHE A 531 12.00 -8.02 -15.23
CA PHE A 531 12.71 -6.74 -15.35
C PHE A 531 13.68 -6.47 -14.19
N ASN A 532 13.68 -7.30 -13.15
CA ASN A 532 14.71 -7.37 -12.11
C ASN A 532 15.68 -8.51 -12.42
#